data_AF-A0A101WI68-F1
#
_entry.id   AF-A0A101WI68-F1
#
_cell.length_a   1.000
_cell.length_b   1.000
_cell.length_c   1.000
_cell.angle_alpha   90.00
_cell.angle_beta   90.00
_cell.angle_gamma   90.00
#
_symmetry.space_group_name_H-M   'P 1'
#
loop_
_entity.id
_entity.type
_entity.pdbx_description
1 polymer ?
#
loop_
_entity_poly.entity_id
_entity_poly.type
_entity_poly.pdbx_seq_one_letter_code
_entity_poly.pdbx_strand_id
1 'polypeptide(L)'
;MQIINTIIYLLPGILAFLIIYLIICIVSSKENVSRWNIAAIIVVSVILAMYYVPVNNILAKYDLPYIQGQTETTKNISVSEPEDVNKILEVINKHTFTRSAVRTVEQQSLAGDRQIILSTHDYNKLSGKLTVIHLYVYEEPAKNTALQINEQFYNAKDSEGLSRDIFNVLAEIGLLK
;
A
#
# COMPACT_ATOMS: atom_id res chain seq x y z
N MET A 1 15.44 4.90 -12.01
CA MET A 1 14.28 4.64 -11.13
C MET A 1 13.11 5.61 -11.36
N GLN A 2 13.35 6.88 -11.73
CA GLN A 2 12.27 7.87 -11.99
C GLN A 2 11.38 7.51 -13.19
N ILE A 3 11.93 7.09 -14.34
CA ILE A 3 11.15 6.82 -15.57
C ILE A 3 10.10 5.72 -15.37
N ILE A 4 10.47 4.62 -14.71
CA ILE A 4 9.56 3.49 -14.44
C ILE A 4 8.42 3.96 -13.54
N ASN A 5 8.71 4.73 -12.50
CA ASN A 5 7.68 5.31 -11.63
C ASN A 5 6.75 6.23 -12.45
N THR A 6 7.29 7.12 -13.29
CA THR A 6 6.49 8.02 -14.13
C THR A 6 5.54 7.28 -15.07
N ILE A 7 6.03 6.21 -15.74
CA ILE A 7 5.19 5.37 -16.61
C ILE A 7 4.08 4.72 -15.81
N ILE A 8 4.42 4.16 -14.65
CA ILE A 8 3.47 3.51 -13.77
C ILE A 8 2.34 4.49 -13.39
N TYR A 9 2.63 5.74 -13.07
CA TYR A 9 1.60 6.74 -12.70
C TYR A 9 0.77 7.27 -13.87
N LEU A 10 1.38 7.47 -15.04
CA LEU A 10 0.69 8.06 -16.20
C LEU A 10 -0.16 7.05 -16.97
N LEU A 11 0.21 5.76 -16.93
CA LEU A 11 -0.43 4.71 -17.70
C LEU A 11 -1.96 4.64 -17.51
N PRO A 12 -2.53 4.70 -16.29
CA PRO A 12 -3.99 4.66 -16.12
C PRO A 12 -4.71 5.85 -16.74
N GLY A 13 -4.12 7.05 -16.63
CA GLY A 13 -4.67 8.26 -17.24
C GLY A 13 -4.67 8.17 -18.76
N ILE A 14 -3.58 7.66 -19.35
CA ILE A 14 -3.47 7.42 -20.79
C ILE A 14 -4.51 6.39 -21.25
N LEU A 15 -4.66 5.28 -20.53
CA LEU A 15 -5.63 4.23 -20.86
C LEU A 15 -7.08 4.73 -20.75
N ALA A 16 -7.41 5.51 -19.71
CA ALA A 16 -8.73 6.11 -19.54
C ALA A 16 -9.05 7.11 -20.68
N PHE A 17 -8.08 7.95 -21.04
CA PHE A 17 -8.23 8.87 -22.18
C PHE A 17 -8.45 8.12 -23.49
N LEU A 18 -7.75 7.00 -23.68
CA LEU A 18 -7.89 6.15 -24.87
C LEU A 18 -9.27 5.48 -24.95
N ILE A 19 -9.85 5.05 -23.81
CA ILE A 19 -11.24 4.56 -23.75
C ILE A 19 -12.22 5.66 -24.16
N ILE A 20 -12.09 6.87 -23.58
CA ILE A 20 -12.98 8.00 -23.87
C ILE A 20 -12.91 8.35 -25.37
N TYR A 21 -11.69 8.44 -25.91
CA TYR A 21 -11.48 8.70 -27.33
C TYR A 21 -12.15 7.64 -28.22
N LEU A 22 -11.98 6.36 -27.91
CA LEU A 22 -12.61 5.26 -28.66
C LEU A 22 -14.15 5.35 -28.60
N ILE A 23 -14.73 5.68 -27.45
CA ILE A 23 -16.18 5.88 -27.29
C ILE A 23 -16.66 7.05 -28.16
N ILE A 24 -15.94 8.18 -28.16
CA ILE A 24 -16.28 9.35 -29.00
C ILE A 24 -16.24 8.98 -30.48
N CYS A 25 -15.23 8.22 -30.93
CA CYS A 25 -15.14 7.76 -32.32
C CYS A 25 -16.31 6.85 -32.71
N ILE A 26 -16.75 5.97 -31.81
CA ILE A 26 -17.91 5.10 -32.03
C ILE A 26 -19.20 5.92 -32.13
N VAL A 27 -19.43 6.85 -31.20
CA VAL A 27 -20.65 7.67 -31.15
C VAL A 27 -20.73 8.66 -32.32
N SER A 28 -19.59 9.20 -32.75
CA SER A 28 -19.52 10.16 -33.87
C SER A 28 -19.56 9.48 -35.25
N SER A 29 -19.31 8.18 -35.31
CA SER A 29 -19.41 7.38 -36.53
C SER A 29 -20.88 7.12 -36.87
N LYS A 30 -21.32 7.59 -38.04
CA LYS A 30 -22.65 7.25 -38.60
C LYS A 30 -22.71 5.83 -39.20
N GLU A 31 -21.58 5.14 -39.31
CA GLU A 31 -21.48 3.77 -39.83
C GLU A 31 -21.56 2.71 -38.71
N ASN A 32 -21.91 1.48 -39.10
CA ASN A 32 -21.97 0.31 -38.23
C ASN A 32 -20.70 0.18 -37.38
N VAL A 33 -20.89 0.11 -36.06
CA VAL A 33 -19.79 -0.01 -35.09
C VAL A 33 -18.92 -1.22 -35.44
N SER A 34 -17.65 -0.96 -35.77
CA SER A 34 -16.68 -2.02 -36.06
C SER A 34 -16.48 -2.90 -34.81
N ARG A 35 -16.56 -4.22 -34.99
CA ARG A 35 -16.28 -5.21 -33.93
C ARG A 35 -14.88 -5.01 -33.30
N TRP A 36 -13.94 -4.46 -34.07
CA TRP A 36 -12.60 -4.13 -33.60
C TRP A 36 -12.56 -2.98 -32.60
N ASN A 37 -13.42 -1.97 -32.74
CA ASN A 37 -13.50 -0.86 -31.80
C ASN A 37 -14.07 -1.32 -30.45
N ILE A 38 -15.08 -2.19 -30.48
CA ILE A 38 -15.64 -2.81 -29.27
C ILE A 38 -14.59 -3.69 -28.59
N ALA A 39 -13.88 -4.54 -29.35
CA ALA A 39 -12.81 -5.36 -28.82
C ALA A 39 -11.69 -4.53 -28.18
N ALA A 40 -11.29 -3.41 -28.81
CA ALA A 40 -10.30 -2.49 -28.26
C ALA A 40 -10.74 -1.89 -26.92
N ILE A 41 -12.00 -1.43 -26.80
CA ILE A 41 -12.54 -0.91 -25.53
C ILE A 41 -12.50 -1.98 -24.44
N ILE A 42 -12.92 -3.21 -24.75
CA ILE A 42 -12.90 -4.32 -23.79
C ILE A 42 -11.47 -4.59 -23.33
N VAL A 43 -10.52 -4.70 -24.24
CA VAL A 43 -9.10 -4.96 -23.91
C VAL A 43 -8.52 -3.86 -23.03
N VAL A 44 -8.73 -2.58 -23.39
CA VAL A 44 -8.20 -1.46 -22.60
C VAL A 44 -8.87 -1.39 -21.22
N SER A 45 -10.17 -1.66 -21.14
CA SER A 45 -10.89 -1.73 -19.85
C SER A 45 -10.40 -2.87 -18.97
N VAL A 46 -10.10 -4.04 -19.55
CA VAL A 46 -9.54 -5.18 -18.84
C VAL A 46 -8.12 -4.87 -18.34
N ILE A 47 -7.27 -4.25 -19.16
CA ILE A 47 -5.92 -3.82 -18.73
C ILE A 47 -6.01 -2.81 -17.59
N LEU A 48 -6.92 -1.83 -17.68
CA LEU A 48 -7.15 -0.85 -16.63
C LEU A 48 -7.65 -1.53 -15.36
N ALA A 49 -8.60 -2.46 -15.47
CA ALA A 49 -9.09 -3.24 -14.33
C ALA A 49 -7.94 -4.02 -13.68
N MET A 50 -7.16 -4.80 -14.45
CA MET A 50 -6.01 -5.55 -13.93
C MET A 50 -4.98 -4.66 -13.23
N TYR A 51 -4.74 -3.45 -13.75
CA TYR A 51 -3.84 -2.48 -13.13
C TYR A 51 -4.31 -2.05 -11.73
N TYR A 52 -5.63 -1.93 -11.52
CA TYR A 52 -6.23 -1.56 -10.23
C TYR A 52 -6.53 -2.76 -9.31
N VAL A 53 -6.49 -3.99 -9.84
CA VAL A 53 -6.63 -5.20 -9.02
C VAL A 53 -5.42 -5.32 -8.09
N PRO A 54 -5.62 -5.44 -6.76
CA PRO A 54 -4.53 -5.71 -5.82
C PRO A 54 -3.89 -7.07 -6.15
N VAL A 55 -2.59 -7.08 -6.42
CA VAL A 55 -1.88 -8.30 -6.85
C VAL A 55 -1.35 -9.09 -5.66
N ASN A 56 -0.64 -8.44 -4.73
CA ASN A 56 -0.04 -9.06 -3.55
C ASN A 56 0.00 -8.08 -2.37
N ASN A 57 0.22 -8.57 -1.15
CA ASN A 57 0.47 -7.68 -0.02
C ASN A 57 1.84 -7.01 -0.13
N ILE A 58 1.96 -5.76 0.33
CA ILE A 58 3.22 -5.00 0.25
C ILE A 58 4.36 -5.71 0.98
N LEU A 59 4.04 -6.37 2.10
CA LEU A 59 5.06 -7.02 2.93
C LEU A 59 5.38 -8.47 2.53
N ALA A 60 4.63 -9.07 1.61
CA ALA A 60 4.72 -10.51 1.29
C ALA A 60 6.09 -11.00 0.77
N LYS A 61 6.95 -10.07 0.34
CA LYS A 61 8.27 -10.38 -0.24
C LYS A 61 9.44 -10.20 0.75
N TYR A 62 9.16 -9.74 1.96
CA TYR A 62 10.18 -9.47 2.99
C TYR A 62 10.15 -10.57 4.04
N ASP A 63 11.32 -10.95 4.53
CA ASP A 63 11.47 -11.82 5.70
C ASP A 63 11.62 -10.93 6.93
N LEU A 64 10.59 -10.92 7.79
CA LEU A 64 10.46 -9.97 8.90
C LEU A 64 10.48 -10.72 10.22
N PRO A 65 11.66 -10.99 10.79
CA PRO A 65 11.81 -11.90 11.94
C PRO A 65 11.36 -11.29 13.27
N TYR A 66 11.20 -9.97 13.35
CA TYR A 66 10.80 -9.29 14.57
C TYR A 66 10.13 -7.95 14.26
N ILE A 67 9.43 -7.39 15.24
CA ILE A 67 8.84 -6.04 15.18
C ILE A 67 9.21 -5.31 16.48
N GLN A 68 9.81 -4.14 16.34
CA GLN A 68 10.05 -3.23 17.45
C GLN A 68 9.06 -2.08 17.38
N GLY A 69 8.60 -1.58 18.52
CA GLY A 69 7.62 -0.51 18.58
C GLY A 69 8.04 0.55 19.59
N GLN A 70 7.72 1.81 19.30
CA GLN A 70 7.78 2.89 20.26
C GLN A 70 6.39 3.51 20.42
N THR A 71 5.94 3.61 21.66
CA THR A 71 4.73 4.37 22.02
C THR A 71 5.12 5.75 22.55
N GLU A 72 4.17 6.67 22.62
CA GLU A 72 4.38 8.00 23.22
C GLU A 72 4.98 7.97 24.62
N THR A 73 4.57 6.99 25.44
CA THR A 73 4.99 6.89 26.84
C THR A 73 6.36 6.23 27.01
N THR A 74 7.18 6.19 25.97
CA THR A 74 8.52 5.57 25.94
C THR A 74 8.54 4.08 26.29
N LYS A 75 7.41 3.39 26.20
CA LYS A 75 7.43 1.92 26.22
C LYS A 75 7.99 1.43 24.88
N ASN A 76 9.17 0.85 24.95
CA ASN A 76 9.73 0.04 23.90
C ASN A 76 8.97 -1.29 23.88
N ILE A 77 8.32 -1.54 22.75
CA ILE A 77 7.67 -2.79 22.42
C ILE A 77 8.68 -3.60 21.61
N SER A 78 8.86 -4.87 21.91
CA SER A 78 9.65 -5.77 21.07
C SER A 78 8.93 -7.09 20.98
N VAL A 79 8.67 -7.53 19.76
CA VAL A 79 7.99 -8.77 19.43
C VAL A 79 8.93 -9.59 18.56
N SER A 80 9.35 -10.73 19.09
CA SER A 80 10.24 -11.67 18.38
C SER A 80 9.62 -13.06 18.26
N GLU A 81 8.49 -13.31 18.94
CA GLU A 81 7.77 -14.57 18.83
C GLU A 81 7.11 -14.66 17.45
N PRO A 82 7.40 -15.72 16.66
CA PRO A 82 6.92 -15.82 15.28
C PRO A 82 5.39 -15.71 15.14
N GLU A 83 4.64 -16.26 16.10
CA GLU A 83 3.17 -16.20 16.09
C GLU A 83 2.65 -14.76 16.21
N ASP A 84 3.20 -13.98 17.15
CA ASP A 84 2.78 -12.60 17.37
C ASP A 84 3.24 -11.67 16.25
N VAL A 85 4.46 -11.89 15.71
CA VAL A 85 4.94 -11.19 14.51
C VAL A 85 3.99 -11.44 13.35
N ASN A 86 3.61 -12.70 13.11
CA ASN A 86 2.70 -13.05 12.02
C ASN A 86 1.32 -12.41 12.20
N LYS A 87 0.76 -12.36 13.41
CA LYS A 87 -0.51 -11.66 13.68
C LYS A 87 -0.45 -10.18 13.28
N ILE A 88 0.62 -9.48 13.65
CA ILE A 88 0.79 -8.06 13.28
C ILE A 88 0.93 -7.93 11.75
N LEU A 89 1.75 -8.77 11.12
CA LEU A 89 1.95 -8.76 9.67
C LEU A 89 0.66 -9.06 8.90
N GLU A 90 -0.18 -9.96 9.39
CA GLU A 90 -1.50 -10.27 8.82
C GLU A 90 -2.41 -9.03 8.83
N VAL A 91 -2.44 -8.27 9.93
CA VAL A 91 -3.18 -7.01 10.01
C VAL A 91 -2.65 -5.99 8.99
N ILE A 92 -1.33 -5.80 8.93
CA ILE A 92 -0.74 -4.87 7.95
C ILE A 92 -1.08 -5.29 6.53
N ASN A 93 -0.94 -6.58 6.21
CA ASN A 93 -1.21 -7.15 4.90
C ASN A 93 -2.69 -7.04 4.50
N LYS A 94 -3.62 -7.24 5.44
CA LYS A 94 -5.07 -7.06 5.23
C LYS A 94 -5.42 -5.66 4.70
N HIS A 95 -4.64 -4.66 5.10
CA HIS A 95 -4.89 -3.25 4.78
C HIS A 95 -3.90 -2.65 3.78
N THR A 96 -2.83 -3.36 3.41
CA THR A 96 -1.77 -2.85 2.51
C THR A 96 -1.52 -3.79 1.33
N PHE A 97 -1.77 -3.30 0.12
CA PHE A 97 -1.61 -4.06 -1.11
C PHE A 97 -0.66 -3.36 -2.06
N THR A 98 0.14 -4.14 -2.79
CA THR A 98 0.89 -3.62 -3.94
C THR A 98 -0.10 -3.24 -5.02
N ARG A 99 -0.24 -1.93 -5.25
CA ARG A 99 -0.69 -1.39 -6.53
C ARG A 99 0.31 -0.37 -6.98
N SER A 100 0.45 -0.27 -8.28
CA SER A 100 1.26 0.72 -8.97
C SER A 100 1.03 2.18 -8.51
N ALA A 101 -0.18 2.50 -8.03
CA ALA A 101 -0.59 3.84 -7.58
C ALA A 101 -0.50 4.10 -6.07
N VAL A 102 -0.02 3.15 -5.26
CA VAL A 102 -0.12 3.24 -3.77
C VAL A 102 0.99 4.07 -3.14
N ARG A 103 2.09 4.32 -3.86
CA ARG A 103 3.20 5.10 -3.32
C ARG A 103 2.83 6.59 -3.29
N THR A 104 2.89 7.18 -2.10
CA THR A 104 2.60 8.60 -1.86
C THR A 104 3.82 9.43 -2.23
N VAL A 105 3.62 10.55 -2.95
CA VAL A 105 4.69 11.49 -3.33
C VAL A 105 4.87 12.58 -2.27
N GLU A 106 3.81 12.88 -1.52
CA GLU A 106 3.87 13.85 -0.43
C GLU A 106 4.51 13.22 0.80
N GLN A 107 5.50 13.93 1.33
CA GLN A 107 6.08 13.65 2.61
C GLN A 107 4.99 13.89 3.66
N GLN A 108 4.48 12.83 4.27
CA GLN A 108 3.50 12.99 5.33
C GLN A 108 4.19 13.64 6.54
N SER A 109 3.59 14.71 7.07
CA SER A 109 3.98 15.25 8.37
C SER A 109 3.49 14.27 9.42
N LEU A 110 4.41 13.43 9.91
CA LEU A 110 4.16 12.42 10.94
C LEU A 110 4.33 13.01 12.34
N ALA A 111 3.75 14.19 12.56
CA ALA A 111 3.70 14.83 13.86
C ALA A 111 2.28 14.67 14.41
N GLY A 112 2.13 13.87 15.46
CA GLY A 112 0.86 13.70 16.14
C GLY A 112 1.08 13.14 17.52
N ASP A 113 0.33 13.69 18.47
CA ASP A 113 0.16 13.08 19.78
C ASP A 113 -0.73 11.82 19.57
N ARG A 114 -0.35 10.72 20.22
CA ARG A 114 -0.90 9.34 20.21
C ARG A 114 -0.52 8.49 19.00
N GLN A 115 0.79 8.32 18.81
CA GLN A 115 1.33 7.44 17.79
C GLN A 115 2.07 6.22 18.35
N ILE A 116 1.97 5.11 17.60
CA ILE A 116 2.82 3.94 17.73
C ILE A 116 3.64 3.83 16.45
N ILE A 117 4.95 3.77 16.60
CA ILE A 117 5.87 3.55 15.49
C ILE A 117 6.35 2.11 15.58
N LEU A 118 5.82 1.22 14.73
CA LEU A 118 6.35 -0.13 14.58
C LEU A 118 7.44 -0.12 13.51
N SER A 119 8.56 -0.79 13.76
CA SER A 119 9.74 -0.82 12.90
C SER A 119 10.26 -2.24 12.78
N THR A 120 10.65 -2.61 11.58
CA THR A 120 11.30 -3.90 11.29
C THR A 120 12.25 -3.73 10.11
N HIS A 121 13.08 -4.73 9.87
CA HIS A 121 13.95 -4.74 8.70
C HIS A 121 14.07 -6.12 8.07
N ASP A 122 14.27 -6.12 6.76
CA ASP A 122 14.66 -7.28 5.99
C ASP A 122 16.08 -7.06 5.45
N TYR A 123 16.98 -8.01 5.74
CA TYR A 123 18.33 -8.00 5.20
C TYR A 123 18.43 -9.01 4.05
N ASN A 124 18.43 -8.49 2.83
CA ASN A 124 18.56 -9.33 1.65
C ASN A 124 20.02 -9.75 1.46
N LYS A 125 20.35 -10.98 1.88
CA LYS A 125 21.70 -11.57 1.82
C LYS A 125 22.31 -11.59 0.41
N LEU A 126 21.49 -11.68 -0.63
CA LEU A 126 21.96 -11.76 -2.03
C LEU A 126 22.37 -10.39 -2.59
N SER A 127 21.65 -9.34 -2.21
CA SER A 127 21.92 -7.97 -2.69
C SER A 127 22.72 -7.11 -1.71
N GLY A 128 22.92 -7.59 -0.47
CA GLY A 128 23.58 -6.84 0.61
C GLY A 128 22.80 -5.60 1.05
N LYS A 129 21.51 -5.51 0.70
CA LYS A 129 20.67 -4.34 0.98
C LYS A 129 19.82 -4.57 2.23
N LEU A 130 19.88 -3.62 3.14
CA LEU A 130 18.95 -3.50 4.25
C LEU A 130 17.70 -2.77 3.77
N THR A 131 16.53 -3.36 3.98
CA THR A 131 15.24 -2.69 3.81
C THR A 131 14.66 -2.38 5.17
N VAL A 132 14.42 -1.10 5.46
CA VAL A 132 13.79 -0.66 6.70
C VAL A 132 12.32 -0.38 6.45
N ILE A 133 11.46 -0.90 7.32
CA ILE A 133 10.02 -0.76 7.25
C ILE A 133 9.54 -0.10 8.54
N HIS A 134 8.76 0.96 8.41
CA HIS A 134 8.09 1.64 9.51
C HIS A 134 6.59 1.66 9.27
N LEU A 135 5.81 1.30 10.27
CA LEU A 135 4.38 1.52 10.31
C LEU A 135 4.10 2.58 11.37
N TYR A 136 3.57 3.71 10.92
CA TYR A 136 3.12 4.80 11.78
C TYR A 136 1.63 4.63 12.01
N VAL A 137 1.23 4.38 13.25
CA VAL A 137 -0.17 4.14 13.64
C VAL A 137 -0.63 5.24 14.57
N TYR A 138 -1.70 5.93 14.18
CA TYR A 138 -2.26 7.05 14.94
C TYR A 138 -3.60 6.67 15.55
N GLU A 139 -3.80 6.93 16.84
CA GLU A 139 -5.11 6.78 17.47
C GLU A 139 -6.07 7.86 16.96
N GLU A 140 -5.64 9.13 16.98
CA GLU A 140 -6.42 10.26 16.46
C GLU A 140 -5.50 11.31 15.78
N PRO A 141 -5.75 11.69 14.51
CA PRO A 141 -6.74 11.11 13.60
C PRO A 141 -6.22 9.83 12.92
N ALA A 142 -6.93 8.72 13.08
CA ALA A 142 -6.54 7.40 12.57
C ALA A 142 -6.24 7.35 11.05
N LYS A 143 -6.83 8.26 10.27
CA LYS A 143 -6.57 8.44 8.84
C LYS A 143 -5.10 8.74 8.49
N ASN A 144 -4.31 9.22 9.45
CA ASN A 144 -2.89 9.51 9.26
C ASN A 144 -2.00 8.24 9.32
N THR A 145 -2.59 7.09 9.63
CA THR A 145 -1.88 5.81 9.67
C THR A 145 -1.28 5.48 8.31
N ALA A 146 0.02 5.17 8.29
CA ALA A 146 0.80 5.03 7.09
C ALA A 146 1.91 3.99 7.21
N LEU A 147 2.18 3.32 6.10
CA LEU A 147 3.30 2.39 5.95
C LEU A 147 4.41 3.09 5.17
N GLN A 148 5.64 3.00 5.68
CA GLN A 148 6.83 3.50 5.04
C GLN A 148 7.82 2.36 4.81
N ILE A 149 8.38 2.26 3.61
CA ILE A 149 9.43 1.30 3.28
C ILE A 149 10.56 2.04 2.58
N ASN A 150 11.77 1.98 3.13
CA ASN A 150 12.94 2.71 2.62
C ASN A 150 12.60 4.17 2.29
N GLU A 151 12.01 4.87 3.28
CA GLU A 151 11.61 6.28 3.19
C GLU A 151 10.44 6.58 2.24
N GLN A 152 9.85 5.57 1.60
CA GLN A 152 8.72 5.74 0.69
C GLN A 152 7.43 5.43 1.41
N PHE A 153 6.49 6.38 1.40
CA PHE A 153 5.16 6.18 1.98
C PHE A 153 4.24 5.40 1.03
N TYR A 154 3.38 4.60 1.64
CA TYR A 154 2.37 3.79 1.00
C TYR A 154 1.02 4.03 1.67
N ASN A 155 0.00 4.30 0.86
CA ASN A 155 -1.35 4.46 1.36
C ASN A 155 -1.94 3.10 1.76
N ALA A 156 -2.52 3.02 2.95
CA ALA A 156 -3.38 1.90 3.29
C ALA A 156 -4.70 1.98 2.50
N LYS A 157 -5.32 0.84 2.22
CA LYS A 157 -6.68 0.80 1.63
C LYS A 157 -7.70 1.42 2.58
N ASP A 158 -7.51 1.17 3.87
CA ASP A 158 -8.35 1.61 4.97
C ASP A 158 -7.44 2.00 6.14
N SER A 159 -6.98 3.26 6.16
CA SER A 159 -6.05 3.75 7.20
C SER A 159 -6.68 3.71 8.60
N GLU A 160 -7.99 3.96 8.71
CA GLU A 160 -8.70 3.92 10.00
C GLU A 160 -8.86 2.49 10.50
N GLY A 161 -9.25 1.57 9.62
CA GLY A 161 -9.32 0.13 9.92
C GLY A 161 -7.95 -0.46 10.26
N LEU A 162 -6.89 -0.05 9.55
CA LEU A 162 -5.52 -0.43 9.88
C LEU A 162 -5.13 0.03 11.28
N SER A 163 -5.42 1.30 11.62
CA SER A 163 -5.12 1.81 12.95
C SER A 163 -5.79 0.97 14.04
N ARG A 164 -7.12 0.84 13.94
CA ARG A 164 -7.94 0.11 14.92
C ARG A 164 -7.47 -1.34 15.08
N ASP A 165 -7.25 -2.04 13.96
CA ASP A 165 -6.87 -3.45 14.00
C ASP A 165 -5.46 -3.63 14.58
N ILE A 166 -4.54 -2.67 14.39
CA ILE A 166 -3.22 -2.70 15.04
C ILE A 166 -3.32 -2.46 16.54
N PHE A 167 -4.10 -1.49 16.99
CA PHE A 167 -4.33 -1.29 18.44
C PHE A 167 -4.92 -2.56 19.08
N ASN A 168 -5.88 -3.20 18.42
CA ASN A 168 -6.50 -4.43 18.89
C ASN A 168 -5.49 -5.58 18.98
N VAL A 169 -4.69 -5.81 17.94
CA VAL A 169 -3.72 -6.93 17.96
C VAL A 169 -2.63 -6.69 19.00
N LEU A 170 -2.15 -5.45 19.15
CA LEU A 170 -1.16 -5.10 20.16
C LEU A 170 -1.71 -5.24 21.59
N ALA A 171 -3.01 -4.98 21.81
CA ALA A 171 -3.68 -5.24 23.08
C ALA A 171 -3.85 -6.75 23.33
N GLU A 172 -4.23 -7.53 22.32
CA GLU A 172 -4.38 -8.99 22.40
C GLU A 172 -3.09 -9.68 22.83
N ILE A 173 -1.96 -9.27 22.25
CA ILE A 173 -0.63 -9.82 22.58
C ILE A 173 -0.01 -9.15 23.82
N GLY A 174 -0.76 -8.32 24.55
CA GLY A 174 -0.40 -7.78 25.86
C GLY A 174 0.59 -6.61 25.84
N LEU A 175 0.79 -5.97 24.68
CA LEU A 175 1.75 -4.87 24.51
C LEU A 175 1.12 -3.49 24.72
N LEU A 176 -0.20 -3.41 24.59
CA LEU A 176 -1.02 -2.25 24.99
C LEU A 176 -2.02 -2.66 26.08
N LYS A 177 -2.36 -1.71 26.95
CA LYS A 177 -3.35 -1.90 28.03
C LYS A 177 -4.52 -0.97 27.82
#